data_AF-X7ZHW6-F1
#
_entry.id   AF-X7ZHW6-F1
#
_cell.length_a   1.000
_cell.length_b   1.000
_cell.length_c   1.000
_cell.angle_alpha   90.00
_cell.angle_beta   90.00
_cell.angle_gamma   90.00
#
_symmetry.space_group_name_H-M   'P 1'
#
loop_
_entity.id
_entity.type
_entity.pdbx_description
1 polymer ?
#
loop_
_entity_poly.entity_id
_entity_poly.type
_entity_poly.pdbx_seq_one_letter_code
_entity_poly.pdbx_strand_id
1 'polypeptide(L)'
;MAFDVARVRGLHPSLGDGWVHFDAPAGMLIPEHVATTVSTAFRNSVASTASAHPSAWRSAAVLEAARQAVADLVNGDPRGVVLGADRAVLLSSLAERRRRGPGSATRSSSPGSTTKPTLLPGCAQQTDSAPRSNGPRSTSRPASCRTGSGKA
;
A
#
# COMPACT_ATOMS: atom_id res chain seq x y z
N MET A 1 -2.40 34.56 -20.85
CA MET A 1 -3.13 34.51 -19.56
C MET A 1 -2.14 34.74 -18.44
N ALA A 2 -2.46 35.56 -17.43
CA ALA A 2 -1.54 35.87 -16.33
C ALA A 2 -1.64 34.82 -15.23
N PHE A 3 -0.50 34.45 -14.66
CA PHE A 3 -0.41 33.50 -13.55
C PHE A 3 -0.59 34.23 -12.22
N ASP A 4 -1.57 33.81 -11.42
CA ASP A 4 -1.86 34.38 -10.10
C ASP A 4 -0.97 33.76 -9.02
N VAL A 5 0.11 34.47 -8.70
CA VAL A 5 1.08 34.08 -7.67
C VAL A 5 0.50 34.19 -6.26
N ALA A 6 -0.39 35.15 -6.02
CA ALA A 6 -0.98 35.37 -4.69
C ALA A 6 -1.85 34.17 -4.29
N ARG A 7 -2.66 33.67 -5.23
CA ARG A 7 -3.45 32.45 -5.04
C ARG A 7 -2.57 31.22 -4.75
N VAL A 8 -1.48 31.05 -5.49
CA VAL A 8 -0.59 29.88 -5.29
C VAL A 8 0.11 29.94 -3.94
N ARG A 9 0.58 31.12 -3.51
CA ARG A 9 1.16 31.30 -2.17
C ARG A 9 0.17 30.98 -1.05
N GLY A 10 -1.11 31.25 -1.25
CA GLY A 10 -2.17 30.88 -0.30
C GLY A 10 -2.37 29.36 -0.10
N LEU A 11 -1.79 28.51 -0.96
CA LEU A 11 -1.86 27.05 -0.83
C LEU A 11 -0.75 26.44 0.02
N HIS A 12 0.24 27.24 0.45
CA HIS A 12 1.41 26.78 1.20
C HIS A 12 1.36 27.25 2.65
N PRO A 13 0.90 26.41 3.60
CA PRO A 13 0.76 26.82 5.01
C PRO A 13 2.11 27.14 5.66
N SER A 14 3.20 26.51 5.21
CA SER A 14 4.55 26.75 5.73
C SER A 14 5.13 28.10 5.32
N LEU A 15 4.54 28.82 4.36
CA LEU A 15 5.10 30.09 3.88
C LEU A 15 4.94 31.25 4.88
N GLY A 16 4.14 31.06 5.93
CA GLY A 16 3.91 32.04 7.00
C GLY A 16 4.75 31.82 8.26
N ASP A 17 5.77 30.96 8.21
CA ASP A 17 6.62 30.57 9.36
C ASP A 17 7.69 31.61 9.73
N GLY A 18 7.76 32.71 8.98
CA GLY A 18 8.71 33.81 9.18
C GLY A 18 9.98 33.71 8.35
N TRP A 19 10.14 32.66 7.52
CA TRP A 19 11.30 32.48 6.66
C TRP A 19 11.02 32.81 5.19
N VAL A 20 12.07 33.12 4.44
CA VAL A 20 12.01 33.27 2.99
C VAL A 20 12.79 32.12 2.35
N HIS A 21 12.08 31.26 1.62
CA HIS A 21 12.63 30.03 1.04
C HIS A 21 13.26 30.30 -0.34
N PHE A 22 14.59 30.27 -0.42
CA PHE A 22 15.38 30.35 -1.66
C PHE A 22 16.11 29.03 -2.00
N ASP A 23 15.69 27.94 -1.36
CA ASP A 23 16.30 26.60 -1.40
C ASP A 23 15.48 25.60 -2.23
N ALA A 24 14.62 26.09 -3.13
CA ALA A 24 13.77 25.27 -4.00
C ALA A 24 14.48 24.12 -4.75
N PRO A 25 15.75 24.24 -5.20
CA PRO A 25 16.46 23.13 -5.83
C PRO A 25 16.72 21.92 -4.91
N ALA A 26 16.79 22.14 -3.59
CA ALA A 26 16.94 21.07 -2.60
C ALA A 26 15.60 20.40 -2.27
N GLY A 27 14.49 21.14 -2.37
CA GLY A 27 13.14 20.66 -2.19
C GLY A 27 12.15 21.80 -2.18
N MET A 28 11.00 21.63 -2.83
CA MET A 28 9.92 22.62 -2.79
C MET A 28 9.04 22.42 -1.56
N LEU A 29 8.40 23.49 -1.11
CA LEU A 29 7.40 23.44 -0.04
C LEU A 29 6.21 22.57 -0.42
N ILE A 30 5.67 21.86 0.55
CA ILE A 30 4.51 20.98 0.37
C ILE A 30 3.22 21.82 0.40
N PRO A 31 2.38 21.79 -0.65
CA PRO A 31 1.05 22.43 -0.61
C PRO A 31 0.11 21.72 0.37
N GLU A 32 -0.85 22.44 0.95
CA GLU A 32 -1.83 21.89 1.90
C GLU A 32 -2.54 20.66 1.34
N HIS A 33 -3.02 20.74 0.10
CA HIS A 33 -3.77 19.64 -0.52
C HIS A 33 -2.94 18.33 -0.59
N VAL A 34 -1.62 18.41 -0.74
CA VAL A 34 -0.75 17.24 -0.75
C VAL A 34 -0.67 16.66 0.67
N ALA A 35 -0.42 17.50 1.68
CA ALA A 35 -0.34 17.06 3.07
C ALA A 35 -1.65 16.41 3.56
N THR A 36 -2.81 17.01 3.24
CA THR A 36 -4.12 16.45 3.57
C THR A 36 -4.36 15.12 2.84
N THR A 37 -4.07 15.07 1.53
CA THR A 37 -4.30 13.86 0.72
C THR A 37 -3.44 12.71 1.22
N VAL A 38 -2.16 12.93 1.51
CA VAL A 38 -1.27 11.92 2.07
C VAL A 38 -1.81 11.41 3.41
N SER A 39 -2.20 12.32 4.30
CA SER A 39 -2.76 11.97 5.63
C SER A 39 -4.06 11.17 5.55
N THR A 40 -4.92 11.45 4.56
CA THR A 40 -6.16 10.68 4.33
C THR A 40 -5.87 9.33 3.66
N ALA A 41 -4.95 9.28 2.70
CA ALA A 41 -4.57 8.06 2.01
C ALA A 41 -3.93 7.05 2.98
N PHE A 42 -3.00 7.48 3.83
CA PHE A 42 -2.37 6.59 4.82
C PHE A 42 -3.36 6.00 5.82
N ARG A 43 -4.36 6.78 6.25
CA ARG A 43 -5.40 6.29 7.19
C ARG A 43 -6.40 5.32 6.55
N ASN A 44 -6.62 5.43 5.25
CA ASN A 44 -7.70 4.72 4.55
C ASN A 44 -7.21 3.58 3.63
N SER A 45 -5.90 3.43 3.47
CA SER A 45 -5.29 2.41 2.60
C SER A 45 -4.70 1.27 3.42
N VAL A 46 -4.52 0.11 2.77
CA VAL A 46 -3.86 -1.06 3.35
C VAL A 46 -2.73 -1.53 2.45
N ALA A 47 -1.79 -2.28 3.05
CA ALA A 47 -0.56 -2.73 2.41
C ALA A 47 -0.78 -3.68 1.22
N SER A 48 -1.95 -4.32 1.10
CA SER A 48 -2.26 -5.25 0.01
C SER A 48 -3.37 -4.71 -0.88
N THR A 49 -3.16 -4.79 -2.19
CA THR A 49 -4.11 -4.36 -3.22
C THR A 49 -4.98 -5.51 -3.74
N ALA A 50 -4.70 -6.74 -3.32
CA ALA A 50 -5.27 -7.97 -3.88
C ALA A 50 -6.35 -8.63 -3.02
N SER A 51 -6.85 -7.95 -1.98
CA SER A 51 -7.89 -8.50 -1.09
C SER A 51 -9.29 -7.99 -1.44
N ALA A 52 -10.32 -8.70 -1.00
CA ALA A 52 -11.73 -8.30 -1.17
C ALA A 52 -12.16 -7.13 -0.26
N HIS A 53 -11.24 -6.59 0.57
CA HIS A 53 -11.57 -5.52 1.50
C HIS A 53 -11.66 -4.16 0.77
N PRO A 54 -12.61 -3.27 1.10
CA PRO A 54 -12.75 -1.98 0.44
C PRO A 54 -11.48 -1.11 0.44
N SER A 55 -10.64 -1.22 1.48
CA SER A 55 -9.36 -0.51 1.55
C SER A 55 -8.33 -1.01 0.53
N ALA A 56 -8.37 -2.30 0.15
CA ALA A 56 -7.48 -2.84 -0.88
C ALA A 56 -7.84 -2.32 -2.27
N TRP A 57 -9.13 -2.15 -2.55
CA TRP A 57 -9.60 -1.53 -3.78
C TRP A 57 -9.21 -0.05 -3.84
N ARG A 58 -9.28 0.67 -2.72
CA ARG A 58 -8.77 2.04 -2.63
C ARG A 58 -7.26 2.10 -2.89
N SER A 59 -6.47 1.20 -2.29
CA SER A 59 -5.03 1.12 -2.56
C SER A 59 -4.75 0.85 -4.05
N ALA A 60 -5.51 -0.03 -4.70
CA ALA A 60 -5.37 -0.31 -6.13
C ALA A 60 -5.72 0.92 -6.99
N ALA A 61 -6.81 1.62 -6.66
CA ALA A 61 -7.22 2.84 -7.35
C ALA A 61 -6.17 3.96 -7.20
N VAL A 62 -5.57 4.13 -6.03
CA VAL A 62 -4.50 5.12 -5.80
C VAL A 62 -3.26 4.79 -6.64
N LEU A 63 -2.87 3.51 -6.75
CA LEU A 63 -1.74 3.13 -7.60
C LEU A 63 -1.99 3.42 -9.09
N GLU A 64 -3.20 3.15 -9.57
CA GLU A 64 -3.52 3.40 -10.98
C GLU A 64 -3.61 4.90 -11.28
N ALA A 65 -4.25 5.68 -10.38
CA ALA A 65 -4.28 7.13 -10.48
C ALA A 65 -2.87 7.74 -10.44
N ALA A 66 -1.97 7.20 -9.61
CA ALA A 66 -0.58 7.65 -9.55
C ALA A 66 0.18 7.38 -10.86
N ARG A 67 -0.02 6.22 -11.50
CA ARG A 67 0.58 5.94 -12.81
C ARG A 67 0.06 6.88 -13.89
N GLN A 68 -1.25 7.11 -13.90
CA GLN A 68 -1.87 8.04 -14.85
C GLN A 68 -1.33 9.46 -14.67
N ALA A 69 -1.29 9.98 -13.44
CA ALA A 69 -0.80 11.32 -13.16
C ALA A 69 0.66 11.54 -13.58
N VAL A 70 1.52 10.54 -13.38
CA VAL A 70 2.92 10.60 -13.84
C VAL A 70 3.00 10.52 -15.37
N ALA A 71 2.18 9.68 -16.00
CA ALA A 71 2.10 9.58 -17.44
C ALA A 71 1.64 10.89 -18.08
N ASP A 72 0.63 11.55 -17.51
CA ASP A 72 0.14 12.86 -17.97
C ASP A 72 1.22 13.95 -17.83
N LEU A 73 2.03 13.92 -16.76
CA LEU A 73 3.13 14.87 -16.55
C LEU A 73 4.23 14.75 -17.62
N VAL A 74 4.55 13.53 -18.05
CA VAL A 74 5.60 13.27 -19.05
C VAL A 74 5.06 13.03 -20.46
N ASN A 75 3.75 13.13 -20.64
CA ASN A 75 3.02 12.77 -21.86
C ASN A 75 3.38 11.35 -22.37
N GLY A 76 3.38 10.37 -21.47
CA GLY A 76 3.74 8.97 -21.72
C GLY A 76 2.57 7.98 -21.56
N ASP A 77 2.87 6.68 -21.61
CA ASP A 77 1.88 5.61 -21.37
C ASP A 77 1.92 5.17 -19.89
N PRO A 78 0.77 5.08 -19.19
CA PRO A 78 0.70 4.68 -17.78
C PRO A 78 1.29 3.29 -17.49
N ARG A 79 1.29 2.37 -18.47
CA ARG A 79 1.88 1.02 -18.27
C ARG A 79 3.40 1.04 -18.20
N GLY A 80 4.04 2.09 -18.72
CA GLY A 80 5.50 2.28 -18.64
C GLY A 80 5.99 2.90 -17.33
N VAL A 81 5.08 3.35 -16.46
CA VAL A 81 5.44 4.05 -15.21
C VAL A 81 5.80 3.07 -14.10
N VAL A 82 7.04 3.15 -13.62
CA VAL A 82 7.53 2.41 -12.45
C VAL A 82 7.58 3.36 -11.25
N LEU A 83 6.82 3.03 -10.20
CA LEU A 83 6.78 3.77 -8.94
C LEU A 83 7.82 3.18 -7.96
N GLY A 84 8.56 4.05 -7.27
CA GLY A 84 9.56 3.68 -6.28
C GLY A 84 9.78 4.80 -5.26
N ALA A 85 10.68 4.58 -4.30
CA ALA A 85 10.93 5.53 -3.21
C ALA A 85 11.64 6.82 -3.66
N ASP A 86 12.56 6.71 -4.62
CA ASP A 86 13.36 7.83 -5.14
C ASP A 86 13.87 7.51 -6.56
N ARG A 87 14.12 8.54 -7.37
CA ARG A 87 14.83 8.43 -8.65
C ARG A 87 16.18 7.71 -8.52
N ALA A 88 16.94 7.96 -7.45
CA ALA A 88 18.27 7.36 -7.26
C ALA A 88 18.17 5.84 -7.04
N VAL A 89 17.14 5.40 -6.32
CA VAL A 89 16.85 3.97 -6.10
C VAL A 89 16.41 3.30 -7.40
N LEU A 90 15.58 3.99 -8.20
CA LEU A 90 15.15 3.46 -9.50
C LEU A 90 16.33 3.32 -10.47
N LEU A 91 17.20 4.33 -10.56
CA LEU A 91 18.38 4.30 -11.43
C LEU A 91 19.38 3.22 -11.02
N SER A 92 19.63 3.05 -9.72
CA SER A 92 20.52 1.98 -9.24
C SER A 92 19.92 0.59 -9.53
N SER A 93 18.60 0.42 -9.33
CA SER A 93 17.92 -0.82 -9.66
C SER A 93 17.99 -1.15 -11.15
N LEU A 94 17.89 -0.14 -12.01
CA LEU A 94 17.99 -0.28 -13.46
C LEU A 94 19.42 -0.63 -13.89
N ALA A 95 20.42 0.04 -13.33
CA ALA A 95 21.82 -0.25 -13.58
C ALA A 95 22.17 -1.70 -13.19
N GLU A 96 21.72 -2.15 -12.02
CA GLU A 96 21.95 -3.52 -11.56
C GLU A 96 21.21 -4.54 -12.43
N ARG A 97 19.96 -4.27 -12.82
CA ARG A 97 19.19 -5.12 -13.74
C ARG A 97 19.87 -5.23 -15.11
N ARG A 98 20.40 -4.12 -15.63
CA ARG A 98 21.11 -4.09 -16.91
C ARG A 98 22.43 -4.86 -16.82
N ARG A 99 23.15 -4.73 -15.70
CA ARG A 99 24.42 -5.43 -15.45
C ARG A 99 24.25 -6.95 -15.42
N ARG A 100 23.16 -7.47 -14.83
CA ARG A 100 22.95 -8.93 -14.72
C ARG A 100 22.50 -9.61 -16.02
N GLY A 101 22.16 -8.85 -17.06
CA GLY A 101 21.65 -9.38 -18.32
C GLY A 101 20.22 -9.93 -18.21
N PRO A 102 19.55 -10.23 -19.34
CA PRO A 102 18.12 -10.59 -19.39
C PRO A 102 17.74 -11.95 -18.78
N GLY A 103 18.63 -12.63 -18.03
CA GLY A 103 18.39 -13.96 -17.46
C GLY A 103 18.22 -14.04 -15.93
N SER A 104 18.54 -12.98 -15.18
CA SER A 104 18.48 -13.04 -13.71
C SER A 104 17.10 -12.58 -13.19
N ALA A 105 16.16 -13.52 -13.08
CA ALA A 105 14.86 -13.25 -12.46
C ALA A 105 15.02 -13.04 -10.94
N THR A 106 15.21 -11.80 -10.49
CA THR A 106 14.79 -11.44 -9.13
C THR A 106 13.27 -11.32 -9.15
N ARG A 107 12.60 -12.40 -8.74
CA ARG A 107 11.24 -12.33 -8.23
C ARG A 107 11.27 -11.31 -7.09
N SER A 108 10.78 -10.10 -7.33
CA SER A 108 10.36 -9.23 -6.24
C SER A 108 9.09 -9.85 -5.66
N SER A 109 9.25 -10.93 -4.89
CA SER A 109 8.24 -11.32 -3.93
C SER A 109 8.13 -10.15 -2.96
N SER A 110 7.09 -9.33 -3.15
CA SER A 110 6.51 -8.60 -2.03
C SER A 110 6.45 -9.58 -0.85
N PRO A 111 7.03 -9.28 0.32
CA PRO A 111 6.76 -10.09 1.49
C PRO A 111 5.28 -9.91 1.78
N GLY A 112 4.47 -10.82 1.24
CA GLY A 112 3.15 -11.09 1.78
C GLY A 112 3.39 -11.35 3.25
N SER A 113 2.91 -10.43 4.09
CA SER A 113 2.83 -10.61 5.52
C SER A 113 1.85 -11.75 5.77
N THR A 114 2.31 -12.99 5.59
CA THR A 114 1.79 -14.13 6.33
C THR A 114 2.26 -13.90 7.76
N THR A 115 1.58 -12.99 8.45
CA THR A 115 1.57 -12.97 9.91
C THR A 115 0.90 -14.28 10.30
N LYS A 116 1.72 -15.33 10.36
CA LYS A 116 1.39 -16.58 11.03
C LYS A 116 0.97 -16.15 12.44
N PRO A 117 -0.25 -16.43 12.91
CA PRO A 117 -0.57 -16.20 14.31
C PRO A 117 0.38 -17.09 15.11
N THR A 118 1.20 -16.49 15.95
CA THR A 118 1.93 -17.19 17.00
C THR A 118 0.88 -17.86 17.89
N LEU A 119 0.60 -19.13 17.61
CA LEU A 119 -0.16 -20.00 18.49
C LEU A 119 0.65 -20.17 19.77
N LEU A 120 0.05 -19.72 20.88
CA LEU A 120 0.48 -20.06 22.24
C LEU A 120 0.53 -21.60 22.37
N PRO A 121 1.52 -22.15 23.10
CA PRO A 121 1.61 -23.59 23.32
C PRO A 121 0.45 -24.00 24.22
N GLY A 122 -0.51 -24.76 23.69
CA GLY A 122 -1.62 -25.27 24.51
C GLY A 122 -2.84 -25.82 23.78
N CYS A 123 -3.00 -25.60 22.48
CA CYS A 123 -4.10 -26.20 21.71
C CYS A 123 -3.56 -27.31 20.80
N ALA A 124 -3.61 -28.55 21.30
CA ALA A 124 -3.49 -29.74 20.49
C ALA A 124 -4.62 -29.75 19.44
N GLN A 125 -4.28 -29.51 18.18
CA GLN A 125 -5.20 -29.77 17.08
C GLN A 125 -5.20 -31.28 16.82
N GLN A 126 -6.23 -31.94 17.33
CA GLN A 126 -6.61 -33.30 16.98
C GLN A 126 -6.95 -33.32 15.47
N THR A 127 -6.02 -33.77 14.63
CA THR A 127 -6.31 -34.06 13.22
C THR A 127 -6.92 -35.45 13.14
N ASP A 128 -8.24 -35.52 13.25
CA ASP A 128 -8.98 -36.75 12.98
C ASP A 128 -8.98 -37.00 11.46
N SER A 129 -8.20 -37.99 11.05
CA SER A 129 -8.10 -38.43 9.66
C SER A 129 -9.22 -39.44 9.41
N ALA A 130 -10.38 -38.96 8.95
CA ALA A 130 -11.50 -39.85 8.60
C ALA A 130 -11.37 -40.36 7.14
N PRO A 131 -11.37 -41.68 6.89
CA PRO A 131 -11.42 -42.24 5.55
C PRO A 131 -12.83 -42.19 4.96
N ARG A 132 -12.89 -42.05 3.63
CA ARG A 132 -14.12 -42.04 2.83
C ARG A 132 -14.90 -43.36 2.98
N SER A 133 -16.15 -43.27 3.40
CA SER A 133 -17.15 -44.32 3.17
C SER A 133 -18.52 -43.70 2.84
N ASN A 134 -19.17 -44.30 1.84
CA ASN A 134 -20.47 -43.92 1.28
C ASN A 134 -21.62 -44.30 2.24
N GLY A 135 -22.57 -43.39 2.45
CA GLY A 135 -23.87 -43.70 3.09
C GLY A 135 -24.68 -42.43 3.43
N PRO A 136 -26.03 -42.42 3.28
CA PRO A 136 -26.80 -41.18 3.37
C PRO A 136 -27.45 -40.94 4.75
N ARG A 137 -27.70 -39.65 5.02
CA ARG A 137 -28.56 -39.03 6.07
C ARG A 137 -28.11 -39.14 7.53
N SER A 138 -27.85 -37.99 8.15
CA SER A 138 -28.74 -37.40 9.16
C SER A 138 -28.26 -36.00 9.57
N THR A 139 -29.23 -35.15 9.87
CA THR A 139 -29.09 -33.77 10.33
C THR A 139 -28.58 -33.70 11.78
N SER A 140 -27.53 -32.94 12.05
CA SER A 140 -27.22 -32.48 13.42
C SER A 140 -26.47 -31.15 13.43
N ARG A 141 -27.03 -30.18 14.16
CA ARG A 141 -26.41 -28.90 14.57
C ARG A 141 -25.20 -29.18 15.47
N PRO A 142 -24.23 -28.26 15.54
CA PRO A 142 -23.94 -27.61 16.84
C PRO A 142 -23.44 -26.17 16.63
N ALA A 143 -23.18 -25.33 17.62
CA ALA A 143 -23.62 -25.15 19.01
C ALA A 143 -23.08 -23.76 19.37
N SER A 144 -23.85 -23.02 20.15
CA SER A 144 -23.53 -21.67 20.61
C SER A 144 -22.37 -21.70 21.62
N CYS A 145 -21.28 -20.98 21.36
CA CYS A 145 -20.23 -20.74 22.35
C CYS A 145 -20.52 -19.46 23.14
N ARG A 146 -20.71 -19.62 24.46
CA ARG A 146 -20.87 -18.56 25.46
C ARG A 146 -19.58 -17.75 25.65
N THR A 147 -19.74 -16.44 25.79
CA THR A 147 -18.76 -15.52 26.38
C THR A 147 -18.75 -15.63 27.90
N GLY A 148 -17.59 -15.87 28.50
CA GLY A 148 -17.36 -15.79 29.94
C GLY A 148 -16.37 -14.66 30.25
N SER A 149 -16.81 -13.70 31.07
CA SER A 149 -15.98 -12.64 31.64
C SER A 149 -15.13 -13.20 32.78
N GLY A 150 -13.85 -12.82 32.85
CA GLY A 150 -12.98 -13.06 34.00
C GLY A 150 -12.16 -11.82 34.30
N LYS A 151 -12.46 -11.18 35.43
CA LYS A 151 -11.60 -10.19 36.10
C LYS A 151 -10.37 -10.90 36.69
N ALA A 152 -9.24 -10.21 36.63
CA ALA A 152 -8.34 -10.00 37.76
C ALA A 152 -7.75 -8.59 37.60
#